data_AF-A0A7C8MG74-F1
#
_entry.id   AF-A0A7C8MG74-F1
#
_cell.length_a   1.000
_cell.length_b   1.000
_cell.length_c   1.000
_cell.angle_alpha   90.00
_cell.angle_beta   90.00
_cell.angle_gamma   90.00
#
_symmetry.space_group_name_H-M   'P 1'
#
loop_
_entity.id
_entity.type
_entity.pdbx_description
1 polymer ?
#
loop_
_entity_poly.entity_id
_entity_poly.type
_entity_poly.pdbx_seq_one_letter_code
_entity_poly.pdbx_strand_id
1 'polypeptide(L)'
;MGGNAEYIAGYGYVSLSQAVNIAQNSEAGVDQQLAQFLERKLSEVWAKLQAQSSTYIFPPDEFALFNYYRSRFGDSDIVREATKRFWDNHHGRN
;
A
#
# COMPACT_ATOMS: atom_id res chain seq x y z
N MET A 1 -7.67 16.58 3.54
CA MET A 1 -7.01 16.43 4.86
C MET A 1 -7.58 15.17 5.50
N GLY A 2 -6.82 14.08 5.50
CA GLY A 2 -7.33 12.77 5.93
C GLY A 2 -6.43 11.63 5.45
N GLY A 3 -5.12 11.82 5.46
CA GLY A 3 -4.16 10.74 5.23
C GLY A 3 -3.73 10.24 6.60
N ASN A 4 -3.79 8.93 6.81
CA ASN A 4 -3.39 8.22 8.03
C ASN A 4 -1.91 8.47 8.37
N ALA A 5 -1.58 9.66 8.86
CA ALA A 5 -0.26 10.02 9.32
C ALA A 5 -0.04 9.31 10.66
N GLU A 6 0.82 8.30 10.66
CA GLU A 6 1.14 7.52 11.85
C GLU A 6 2.53 7.97 12.33
N TYR A 7 2.68 8.04 13.65
CA TYR A 7 3.96 8.43 14.23
C TYR A 7 4.91 7.24 14.21
N ILE A 8 6.03 7.39 13.52
CA ILE A 8 7.11 6.40 13.45
C ILE A 8 8.31 6.97 14.19
N ALA A 9 8.81 6.25 15.20
CA ALA A 9 9.98 6.68 15.96
C ALA A 9 11.18 6.86 15.01
N GLY A 10 11.82 8.03 15.06
CA GLY A 10 12.92 8.42 14.16
C GLY A 10 12.49 9.22 12.93
N TYR A 11 11.23 9.10 12.48
CA TYR A 11 10.71 9.78 11.29
C TYR A 11 9.62 10.82 11.59
N GLY A 12 8.98 10.75 12.75
CA GLY A 12 7.86 11.61 13.11
C GLY A 12 6.55 11.15 12.49
N TYR A 13 5.61 12.07 12.28
CA TYR A 13 4.35 11.77 11.60
C TYR A 13 4.59 11.65 10.10
N VAL A 14 4.48 10.43 9.59
CA VAL A 14 4.60 10.15 8.16
C VAL A 14 3.33 9.49 7.65
N SER A 15 2.89 9.94 6.48
CA SER A 15 1.78 9.30 5.78
C SER A 15 2.21 7.98 5.16
N LEU A 16 1.27 7.09 4.85
CA LEU A 16 1.57 5.81 4.20
C LEU A 16 2.41 5.98 2.92
N SER A 17 2.02 6.92 2.05
CA SER A 17 2.75 7.28 0.84
C SER A 17 4.17 7.78 1.15
N GLN A 18 4.36 8.61 2.18
CA GLN A 18 5.69 9.07 2.60
C GLN A 18 6.54 7.91 3.13
N ALA A 19 5.97 7.04 3.96
CA ALA A 19 6.63 5.85 4.49
C ALA A 19 7.14 4.93 3.37
N VAL A 20 6.32 4.71 2.34
CA VAL A 20 6.71 3.93 1.14
C VAL A 20 7.81 4.63 0.35
N ASN A 21 7.72 5.95 0.16
CA ASN A 21 8.77 6.71 -0.53
C ASN A 21 10.11 6.64 0.22
N ILE A 22 10.10 6.79 1.55
CA ILE A 22 11.30 6.64 2.38
C ILE A 22 11.90 5.23 2.23
N ALA A 23 11.06 4.19 2.29
CA ALA A 23 11.50 2.82 2.11
C ALA A 23 12.09 2.54 0.70
N GLN A 24 11.54 3.17 -0.34
CA GLN A 24 12.06 3.07 -1.71
C GLN A 24 13.38 3.84 -1.90
N ASN A 25 13.54 4.98 -1.22
CA ASN A 25 14.77 5.78 -1.29
C ASN A 25 15.88 5.25 -0.37
N SER A 26 15.57 4.31 0.53
CA SER A 26 16.57 3.75 1.44
C SER A 26 17.33 2.59 0.77
N GLU A 27 18.50 2.88 0.22
CA GLU A 27 19.40 1.89 -0.40
C GLU A 27 19.92 0.84 0.61
N ALA A 28 20.01 1.20 1.90
CA ALA A 28 20.50 0.33 2.97
C ALA A 28 19.40 -0.55 3.62
N GLY A 29 18.16 -0.40 3.18
CA GLY A 29 17.00 -1.09 3.75
C GLY A 29 16.17 -0.21 4.68
N VAL A 30 15.01 -0.74 5.08
CA VAL A 30 13.99 -0.02 5.85
C VAL A 30 14.19 -0.28 7.34
N ASP A 31 14.09 0.75 8.18
CA ASP A 31 14.11 0.56 9.65
C ASP A 31 13.04 -0.41 10.11
N GLN A 32 13.30 -1.15 11.20
CA GLN A 32 12.35 -2.11 11.77
C GLN A 32 10.98 -1.48 12.08
N GLN A 33 10.96 -0.25 12.58
CA GLN A 33 9.73 0.49 12.89
C GLN A 33 8.93 0.80 11.61
N LEU A 34 9.61 1.29 10.58
CA LEU A 34 9.01 1.65 9.30
C LEU A 34 8.53 0.38 8.56
N ALA A 35 9.34 -0.68 8.57
CA ALA A 35 8.97 -1.99 8.03
C ALA A 35 7.73 -2.57 8.72
N GLN A 36 7.68 -2.57 10.06
CA GLN A 36 6.51 -3.05 10.82
C GLN A 36 5.24 -2.27 10.47
N PHE A 37 5.34 -0.94 10.35
CA PHE A 37 4.22 -0.11 9.94
C PHE A 37 3.71 -0.47 8.54
N LEU A 38 4.63 -0.58 7.57
CA LEU A 38 4.31 -0.95 6.19
C LEU A 38 3.69 -2.36 6.10
N GLU A 39 4.25 -3.35 6.79
CA GLU A 39 3.74 -4.72 6.82
C GLU A 39 2.37 -4.81 7.51
N ARG A 40 2.14 -4.03 8.57
CA ARG A 40 0.85 -3.97 9.26
C ARG A 40 -0.23 -3.41 8.35
N LYS A 41 0.02 -2.25 7.73
CA LYS A 41 -0.91 -1.64 6.76
C LYS A 41 -1.14 -2.57 5.56
N LEU A 42 -0.09 -3.23 5.08
CA LEU A 42 -0.21 -4.19 3.99
C LEU A 42 -1.12 -5.36 4.37
N SER A 43 -0.97 -5.91 5.58
CA SER A 43 -1.80 -7.01 6.07
C SER A 43 -3.26 -6.60 6.23
N GLU A 44 -3.52 -5.38 6.71
CA GLU A 44 -4.88 -4.82 6.79
C GLU A 44 -5.52 -4.69 5.41
N VAL A 45 -4.77 -4.12 4.45
CA VAL A 45 -5.21 -3.94 3.06
C VAL A 45 -5.44 -5.28 2.38
N TRP A 46 -4.55 -6.26 2.59
CA TRP A 46 -4.68 -7.61 2.07
C TRP A 46 -5.91 -8.32 2.64
N ALA A 47 -6.15 -8.21 3.95
CA ALA A 47 -7.32 -8.80 4.59
C ALA A 47 -8.62 -8.19 4.05
N LYS A 48 -8.68 -6.87 3.88
CA LYS A 48 -9.81 -6.18 3.23
C LYS A 48 -10.00 -6.64 1.80
N LEU A 49 -8.91 -6.72 1.04
CA LEU A 49 -8.94 -7.17 -0.34
C LEU A 49 -9.45 -8.61 -0.45
N GLN A 50 -9.02 -9.51 0.42
CA GLN A 50 -9.48 -10.89 0.43
C GLN A 50 -10.95 -11.00 0.85
N ALA A 51 -11.38 -10.20 1.84
CA ALA A 51 -12.77 -10.14 2.29
C ALA A 51 -13.71 -9.53 1.23
N GLN A 52 -13.20 -8.56 0.45
CA GLN A 52 -13.95 -7.79 -0.53
C GLN A 52 -13.28 -7.87 -1.91
N SER A 53 -12.96 -9.09 -2.34
CA SER A 53 -12.20 -9.36 -3.57
C SER A 53 -12.87 -8.88 -4.84
N SER A 54 -14.17 -8.53 -4.79
CA SER A 54 -14.98 -8.05 -5.91
C SER A 54 -15.33 -6.56 -5.85
N THR A 55 -15.36 -5.97 -4.65
CA THR A 55 -15.88 -4.61 -4.42
C THR A 55 -14.84 -3.62 -3.91
N TYR A 56 -13.71 -4.09 -3.40
CA TYR A 56 -12.66 -3.22 -2.88
C TYR A 56 -11.92 -2.52 -4.03
N ILE A 57 -11.82 -1.20 -3.94
CA ILE A 57 -11.02 -0.37 -4.85
C ILE A 57 -9.95 0.29 -4.00
N PHE A 58 -8.68 0.08 -4.37
CA PHE A 58 -7.56 0.69 -3.64
C PHE A 58 -7.60 2.22 -3.75
N PRO A 59 -7.45 2.95 -2.64
CA PRO A 59 -7.02 4.33 -2.71
C PRO A 59 -5.55 4.43 -3.20
N PRO A 60 -5.14 5.56 -3.78
CA PRO A 60 -3.80 5.73 -4.35
C PRO A 60 -2.67 5.50 -3.32
N ASP A 61 -2.87 5.90 -2.06
CA ASP A 61 -1.88 5.67 -0.99
C ASP A 61 -1.66 4.17 -0.69
N GLU A 62 -2.73 3.38 -0.65
CA GLU A 62 -2.64 1.94 -0.42
C GLU A 62 -2.11 1.20 -1.65
N PHE A 63 -2.48 1.66 -2.84
CA PHE A 63 -1.96 1.09 -4.09
C PHE A 63 -0.44 1.25 -4.19
N ALA A 64 0.12 2.38 -3.76
CA ALA A 64 1.57 2.59 -3.75
C ALA A 64 2.29 1.59 -2.81
N LEU A 65 1.76 1.38 -1.59
CA LEU A 65 2.25 0.36 -0.66
C LEU A 65 2.18 -1.03 -1.28
N PHE A 66 1.02 -1.36 -1.83
CA PHE A 66 0.77 -2.66 -2.41
C PHE A 66 1.69 -2.94 -3.59
N ASN A 67 1.90 -1.93 -4.45
CA ASN A 67 2.80 -2.01 -5.59
C ASN A 67 4.26 -2.21 -5.16
N TYR A 68 4.70 -1.59 -4.06
CA TYR A 68 6.02 -1.83 -3.48
C TYR A 68 6.21 -3.29 -3.07
N TYR A 69 5.21 -3.90 -2.43
CA TYR A 69 5.25 -5.32 -2.05
C TYR A 69 4.77 -6.29 -3.13
N ARG A 70 4.37 -5.80 -4.31
CA ARG A 70 3.82 -6.63 -5.40
C ARG A 70 4.77 -7.76 -5.82
N SER A 71 6.08 -7.51 -5.80
CA SER A 71 7.10 -8.54 -6.08
C SER A 71 6.98 -9.75 -5.15
N ARG A 72 6.57 -9.54 -3.89
CA ARG A 72 6.36 -10.58 -2.87
C ARG A 72 5.07 -11.38 -3.08
N PHE A 73 4.06 -10.78 -3.72
CA PHE A 73 2.77 -11.42 -3.99
C PHE A 73 2.72 -12.21 -5.31
N GLY A 74 3.71 -12.04 -6.18
CA GLY A 74 3.84 -12.82 -7.42
C GLY A 74 2.62 -12.70 -8.34
N ASP A 75 2.21 -13.84 -8.94
CA ASP A 75 1.10 -13.96 -9.90
C ASP A 75 -0.25 -14.28 -9.22
N SER A 76 -0.59 -13.52 -8.18
CA SER A 76 -1.88 -13.70 -7.51
C SER A 76 -3.02 -13.11 -8.38
N ASP A 77 -4.01 -13.93 -8.72
CA ASP A 77 -5.19 -13.48 -9.47
C ASP A 77 -5.93 -12.34 -8.76
N ILE A 78 -5.98 -12.37 -7.43
CA ILE A 78 -6.62 -11.32 -6.60
C ILE A 78 -5.90 -9.98 -6.80
N VAL A 79 -4.56 -9.98 -6.78
CA VAL A 79 -3.74 -8.78 -7.05
C VAL A 79 -4.03 -8.24 -8.45
N ARG A 80 -4.12 -9.15 -9.43
CA ARG A 80 -4.32 -8.81 -10.84
C ARG A 80 -5.69 -8.19 -11.08
N GLU A 81 -6.75 -8.79 -10.54
CA GLU A 81 -8.10 -8.25 -10.58
C GLU A 81 -8.20 -6.90 -9.88
N ALA A 82 -7.65 -6.78 -8.67
CA ALA A 82 -7.70 -5.56 -7.90
C ALA A 82 -6.95 -4.39 -8.59
N THR A 83 -5.79 -4.68 -9.17
CA THR A 83 -5.03 -3.72 -9.98
C THR A 83 -5.84 -3.29 -11.19
N LYS A 84 -6.45 -4.25 -11.91
CA LYS A 84 -7.29 -3.94 -13.07
C LYS A 84 -8.45 -3.02 -12.69
N ARG A 85 -9.13 -3.27 -11.57
CA ARG A 85 -10.25 -2.43 -11.10
C ARG A 85 -9.81 -1.05 -10.66
N PHE A 86 -8.66 -0.93 -10.00
CA PHE A 86 -8.09 0.37 -9.67
C PHE A 86 -7.90 1.21 -10.94
N TRP A 87 -7.28 0.63 -11.97
CA TRP A 87 -7.08 1.32 -13.26
C TRP A 87 -8.39 1.58 -14.01
N ASP A 88 -9.35 0.66 -13.97
CA ASP A 88 -10.67 0.81 -14.60
C ASP A 88 -11.44 1.97 -13.98
N ASN A 89 -11.46 2.05 -12.63
CA ASN A 89 -12.07 3.14 -11.90
C ASN A 89 -11.36 4.49 -12.13
N HIS A 90 -10.03 4.47 -12.25
CA HIS A 90 -9.23 5.67 -12.46
C HIS A 90 -9.29 6.20 -13.91
N HIS A 91 -9.41 5.32 -14.92
CA HIS A 91 -9.53 5.72 -16.33
C HIS A 91 -10.98 6.02 -16.75
N GLY A 92 -11.99 5.46 -16.08
CA GLY A 92 -13.41 5.64 -16.41
C GLY A 92 -13.99 7.02 -16.08
N ARG A 93 -13.18 7.96 -15.56
CA ARG A 93 -13.60 9.31 -15.20
C ARG A 93 -13.12 10.32 -16.25
N ASN A 94 -13.64 10.22 -17.47
CA ASN A 94 -13.56 11.27 -18.49
C ASN A 94 -14.93 11.55 -19.10
#